data_AF-A0A521SM34-F1
#
_entry.id   AF-A0A521SM34-F1
#
_cell.length_a   1.000
_cell.length_b   1.000
_cell.length_c   1.000
_cell.angle_alpha   90.00
_cell.angle_beta   90.00
_cell.angle_gamma   90.00
#
_symmetry.space_group_name_H-M   'P 1'
#
loop_
_entity.id
_entity.type
_entity.pdbx_description
1 polymer ?
#
loop_
_entity_poly.entity_id
_entity_poly.type
_entity_poly.pdbx_seq_one_letter_code
_entity_poly.pdbx_strand_id
1 'polypeptide(L)'
;MKNRPESDKNPSPEEILEASPDAIITMSQKGEIFSWNRGAEIIFGFAREEALGRSIYDLIIPPDRKKETENAVQAVLEGRPVAYESVRRRKDAS
;
A
#
# COMPACT_ATOMS: atom_id res chain seq x y z
N MET A 1 40.86 25.40 4.00
CA MET A 1 40.24 24.10 3.71
C MET A 1 38.73 24.26 3.89
N LYS A 2 37.95 24.04 2.84
CA LYS A 2 36.50 24.31 2.82
C LYS A 2 35.74 23.07 3.31
N ASN A 3 35.04 23.18 4.43
CA ASN A 3 34.00 22.22 4.82
C ASN A 3 32.72 22.61 4.06
N ARG A 4 32.31 21.82 3.07
CA ARG A 4 30.95 21.88 2.50
C ARG A 4 30.00 21.13 3.45
N PRO A 5 28.85 21.70 3.83
CA PRO A 5 27.84 20.99 4.61
C PRO A 5 27.19 19.87 3.79
N GLU A 6 26.84 18.81 4.49
CA GLU A 6 26.44 17.47 4.02
C GLU A 6 24.97 17.40 3.50
N SER A 7 24.44 18.45 2.88
CA SER A 7 22.99 18.66 2.74
C SER A 7 22.39 18.54 1.33
N ASP A 8 22.90 17.64 0.48
CA ASP A 8 22.27 17.29 -0.82
C ASP A 8 21.95 15.78 -0.87
N LYS A 9 21.22 15.25 0.12
CA LYS A 9 20.63 13.91 -0.02
C LYS A 9 19.22 14.08 -0.57
N ASN A 10 19.04 13.78 -1.86
CA ASN A 10 17.70 13.54 -2.39
C ASN A 10 17.04 12.43 -1.55
N PRO A 11 15.74 12.56 -1.23
CA PRO A 11 15.04 11.50 -0.52
C PRO A 11 15.11 10.21 -1.33
N SER A 12 15.36 9.11 -0.64
CA SER A 12 15.28 7.76 -1.21
C SER A 12 13.86 7.49 -1.74
N PRO A 13 13.72 6.57 -2.71
CA PRO A 13 12.39 6.15 -3.17
C PRO A 13 11.47 5.74 -2.02
N GLU A 14 12.00 5.06 -1.01
CA GLU A 14 11.27 4.66 0.19
C GLU A 14 10.74 5.87 0.95
N GLU A 15 11.58 6.88 1.20
CA GLU A 15 11.16 8.12 1.87
C GLU A 15 10.07 8.87 1.10
N ILE A 16 10.12 8.85 -0.24
CA ILE A 16 9.09 9.46 -1.09
C ILE A 16 7.76 8.70 -0.95
N LEU A 17 7.79 7.36 -1.00
CA LEU A 17 6.59 6.54 -0.84
C LEU A 17 5.99 6.71 0.56
N GLU A 18 6.83 6.83 1.59
CA GLU A 18 6.40 7.05 2.97
C GLU A 18 5.76 8.43 3.19
N ALA A 19 6.26 9.46 2.51
CA ALA A 19 5.72 10.82 2.60
C ALA A 19 4.43 11.02 1.78
N SER A 20 4.06 10.06 0.91
CA SER A 20 2.87 10.18 0.07
C SER A 20 1.58 10.21 0.91
N PRO A 21 0.64 11.15 0.64
CA PRO A 21 -0.67 11.14 1.27
C PRO A 21 -1.56 9.98 0.77
N ASP A 22 -1.24 9.42 -0.40
CA ASP A 22 -1.95 8.27 -0.94
C ASP A 22 -1.57 6.98 -0.21
N ALA A 23 -2.52 6.06 -0.11
CA ALA A 23 -2.24 4.72 0.38
C ALA A 23 -1.44 3.94 -0.66
N ILE A 24 -0.19 3.59 -0.32
CA ILE A 24 0.70 2.79 -1.16
C ILE A 24 1.01 1.49 -0.41
N ILE A 25 0.67 0.38 -1.05
CA ILE A 25 0.75 -0.97 -0.48
C ILE A 25 1.42 -1.87 -1.50
N THR A 26 2.42 -2.64 -1.06
CA THR A 26 2.96 -3.76 -1.84
C THR A 26 2.54 -5.08 -1.20
N MET A 27 2.35 -6.09 -2.03
CA MET A 27 1.91 -7.42 -1.57
C MET A 27 2.44 -8.53 -2.47
N SER A 28 2.46 -9.76 -1.95
CA SER A 28 2.67 -10.96 -2.73
C SER A 28 1.47 -11.23 -3.67
N GLN A 29 1.65 -12.14 -4.63
CA GLN A 29 0.56 -12.55 -5.53
C GLN A 29 -0.63 -13.18 -4.79
N LYS A 30 -0.41 -13.70 -3.59
CA LYS A 30 -1.45 -14.25 -2.70
C LYS A 30 -2.05 -13.20 -1.78
N GLY A 31 -1.63 -11.94 -1.87
CA GLY A 31 -2.14 -10.82 -1.09
C GLY A 31 -1.44 -10.59 0.25
N GLU A 32 -0.32 -11.25 0.53
CA GLU A 32 0.45 -11.00 1.75
C GLU A 32 1.13 -9.63 1.68
N ILE A 33 0.86 -8.76 2.64
CA ILE A 33 1.33 -7.36 2.64
C ILE A 33 2.82 -7.29 3.00
N PHE A 34 3.61 -6.62 2.14
CA PHE A 34 5.05 -6.40 2.34
C PHE A 34 5.40 -4.94 2.69
N SER A 35 4.58 -3.98 2.26
CA SER A 35 4.74 -2.57 2.64
C SER A 35 3.40 -1.91 2.92
N TRP A 36 3.43 -0.95 3.83
CA TRP A 36 2.26 -0.20 4.27
C TRP A 36 2.72 1.21 4.67
N ASN A 37 2.57 2.16 3.75
CA ASN A 37 3.07 3.52 3.96
C ASN A 37 2.21 4.32 4.95
N ARG A 38 2.67 5.51 5.34
CA ARG A 38 1.92 6.40 6.24
C ARG A 38 0.52 6.75 5.71
N GLY A 39 0.36 6.96 4.40
CA GLY A 39 -0.96 7.20 3.78
C GLY A 39 -1.93 6.03 4.02
N ALA A 40 -1.48 4.79 3.89
CA ALA A 40 -2.29 3.59 4.12
C ALA A 40 -2.73 3.47 5.58
N GLU A 41 -1.87 3.84 6.54
CA GLU A 41 -2.25 3.89 7.97
C GLU A 41 -3.39 4.87 8.23
N ILE A 42 -3.33 6.06 7.63
CA ILE A 42 -4.32 7.12 7.82
C ILE A 42 -5.65 6.72 7.16
N ILE A 43 -5.59 6.26 5.90
CA ILE A 43 -6.78 5.94 5.10
C ILE A 43 -7.51 4.72 5.66
N PHE A 44 -6.79 3.64 5.97
CA PHE A 44 -7.42 2.37 6.40
C PHE A 44 -7.45 2.18 7.91
N GLY A 45 -6.74 3.00 8.69
CA GLY A 45 -6.78 2.99 10.16
C GLY A 45 -5.99 1.85 10.81
N PHE A 46 -5.21 1.08 10.05
CA PHE A 46 -4.32 0.03 10.57
C PHE A 46 -2.89 0.56 10.65
N ALA A 47 -2.23 0.36 11.79
CA ALA A 47 -0.78 0.61 11.89
C ALA A 47 -0.02 -0.36 10.98
N ARG A 48 1.17 0.03 10.48
CA ARG A 48 2.03 -0.84 9.68
C ARG A 48 2.25 -2.20 10.33
N GLU A 49 2.55 -2.23 11.63
CA GLU A 49 2.83 -3.45 12.38
C GLU A 49 1.61 -4.37 12.45
N GLU A 50 0.40 -3.83 12.32
CA GLU A 50 -0.84 -4.60 12.28
C GLU A 50 -1.17 -5.11 10.88
N ALA A 51 -0.52 -4.60 9.83
CA ALA A 51 -0.79 -4.89 8.43
C ALA A 51 0.24 -5.85 7.81
N LEU A 52 1.53 -5.67 8.11
CA LEU A 52 2.61 -6.48 7.53
C LEU A 52 2.41 -7.98 7.79
N GLY A 53 2.65 -8.79 6.76
CA GLY A 53 2.50 -10.26 6.80
C GLY A 53 1.05 -10.76 6.80
N ARG A 54 0.04 -9.87 6.84
CA ARG A 54 -1.37 -10.27 6.72
C ARG A 54 -1.83 -10.26 5.28
N SER A 55 -2.93 -10.96 5.03
CA SER A 55 -3.64 -10.92 3.76
C SER A 55 -4.43 -9.62 3.61
N ILE A 56 -4.20 -8.90 2.51
CA ILE A 56 -4.96 -7.72 2.13
C ILE A 56 -6.47 -8.02 2.03
N TYR A 57 -6.82 -9.23 1.60
CA TYR A 57 -8.20 -9.69 1.40
C TYR A 57 -9.01 -9.74 2.68
N ASP A 58 -8.34 -9.96 3.81
CA ASP A 58 -8.98 -10.05 5.12
C ASP A 58 -8.87 -8.72 5.88
N LEU A 59 -7.87 -7.89 5.54
CA LEU A 59 -7.63 -6.62 6.20
C LEU A 59 -8.58 -5.52 5.71
N ILE A 60 -8.59 -5.24 4.40
CA ILE A 60 -9.29 -4.05 3.85
C ILE A 60 -10.24 -4.36 2.69
N ILE A 61 -10.29 -5.57 2.16
CA ILE A 61 -11.17 -5.88 1.01
C ILE A 61 -12.51 -6.38 1.52
N PRO A 62 -13.66 -5.73 1.23
CA PRO A 62 -14.99 -6.26 1.56
C PRO A 62 -15.19 -7.69 1.02
N PRO A 63 -15.91 -8.59 1.74
CA PRO A 63 -16.06 -9.98 1.30
C PRO A 63 -16.70 -10.11 -0.10
N ASP A 64 -17.66 -9.23 -0.40
CA ASP A 64 -18.36 -9.13 -1.69
C ASP A 64 -17.48 -8.56 -2.83
N ARG A 65 -16.32 -8.00 -2.50
CA ARG A 65 -15.36 -7.38 -3.43
C ARG A 65 -14.08 -8.19 -3.63
N LYS A 66 -13.96 -9.38 -3.01
CA LYS A 66 -12.80 -10.26 -3.20
C LYS A 66 -12.58 -10.59 -4.68
N LYS A 67 -13.65 -10.97 -5.40
CA LYS A 67 -13.55 -11.36 -6.81
C LYS A 67 -13.11 -10.22 -7.73
N GLU A 68 -13.58 -9.00 -7.46
CA GLU A 68 -13.15 -7.80 -8.18
C GLU A 68 -11.63 -7.59 -8.04
N THR A 69 -11.11 -7.72 -6.81
CA THR A 69 -9.68 -7.56 -6.56
C THR A 69 -8.85 -8.71 -7.14
N GLU A 70 -9.33 -9.95 -7.06
CA GLU A 70 -8.68 -11.10 -7.71
C GLU A 70 -8.54 -10.90 -9.21
N ASN A 71 -9.58 -10.39 -9.89
CA ASN A 71 -9.54 -10.11 -11.31
C ASN A 71 -8.51 -9.01 -11.65
N ALA A 72 -8.42 -7.97 -10.80
CA ALA A 72 -7.42 -6.92 -10.95
C ALA A 72 -5.99 -7.47 -10.77
N VAL A 73 -5.75 -8.30 -9.74
CA VAL A 73 -4.45 -8.96 -9.52
C VAL A 73 -4.09 -9.85 -10.71
N GLN A 74 -5.04 -10.65 -11.20
CA GLN A 74 -4.81 -11.53 -12.35
C GLN A 74 -4.39 -10.74 -13.60
N ALA A 75 -5.04 -9.62 -13.89
CA ALA A 75 -4.67 -8.76 -15.00
C ALA A 75 -3.25 -8.17 -14.84
N VAL A 76 -2.85 -7.79 -13.62
CA VAL A 76 -1.48 -7.33 -13.34
C VAL A 76 -0.45 -8.46 -13.56
N LEU A 77 -0.77 -9.69 -13.15
CA LEU A 77 0.10 -10.85 -13.39
C LEU A 77 0.25 -11.18 -14.89
N GLU A 78 -0.71 -10.79 -15.71
CA GLU A 78 -0.64 -10.86 -17.18
C GLU A 78 0.13 -9.69 -17.80
N GLY A 79 0.76 -8.84 -16.99
CA GLY A 79 1.55 -7.69 -17.44
C GLY A 79 0.72 -6.46 -17.80
N ARG A 80 -0.56 -6.40 -17.38
CA ARG A 80 -1.44 -5.27 -17.66
C ARG A 80 -1.65 -4.43 -16.39
N PRO A 81 -1.21 -3.17 -16.36
CA PRO A 81 -1.60 -2.24 -15.30
C PRO A 81 -3.12 -2.12 -15.23
N VAL A 82 -3.67 -2.04 -14.01
CA VAL A 82 -5.11 -1.91 -13.78
C VAL A 82 -5.38 -0.64 -12.98
N ALA A 83 -6.33 0.16 -13.45
CA ALA A 83 -6.89 1.30 -12.73
C ALA A 83 -8.40 1.09 -12.61
N TYR A 84 -8.93 1.13 -11.39
CA TYR A 84 -10.36 0.96 -11.10
C TYR A 84 -10.71 1.61 -9.77
N GLU A 85 -11.97 2.01 -9.62
CA GLU A 85 -12.52 2.48 -8.36
C GLU A 85 -13.02 1.28 -7.54
N SER A 86 -12.77 1.27 -6.23
CA SER A 86 -13.14 0.17 -5.34
C SER A 86 -13.58 0.70 -3.98
N VAL A 87 -14.43 -0.08 -3.30
CA VAL A 87 -14.73 0.13 -1.87
C VAL A 87 -13.78 -0.71 -1.03
N ARG A 88 -13.30 -0.15 0.08
CA ARG A 88 -12.39 -0.81 1.03
C ARG A 88 -12.92 -0.63 2.45
N ARG A 89 -12.55 -1.54 3.35
CA ARG A 89 -12.86 -1.49 4.77
C ARG A 89 -11.81 -0.67 5.50
N ARG A 90 -12.26 0.17 6.42
CA ARG A 90 -11.43 0.83 7.43
C ARG A 90 -11.55 0.09 8.76
N LYS A 91 -10.51 0.11 9.59
CA LYS A 91 -10.46 -0.61 10.89
C LYS A 91 -11.64 -0.30 11.81
N ASP A 92 -12.11 0.94 11.82
CA ASP A 92 -13.16 1.47 12.70
C ASP A 92 -14.54 1.59 12.01
N ALA A 93 -14.69 1.04 10.80
CA ALA A 93 -15.95 0.95 10.06
C ALA A 93 -16.67 2.30 9.78
N SER A 94 -15.94 3.41 9.65
CA SER A 94 -16.46 4.66 9.09
C SER A 94 -16.52 4.62 7.56
#